data_AF-A0A933J364-F1
#
_entry.id   AF-A0A933J364-F1
#
_cell.length_a   1.000
_cell.length_b   1.000
_cell.length_c   1.000
_cell.angle_alpha   90.00
_cell.angle_beta   90.00
_cell.angle_gamma   90.00
#
_symmetry.space_group_name_H-M   'P 1'
#
loop_
_entity.id
_entity.type
_entity.pdbx_description
1 polymer ?
#
loop_
_entity_poly.entity_id
_entity_poly.type
_entity_poly.pdbx_seq_one_letter_code
_entity_poly.pdbx_strand_id
1 'polypeptide(L)'
;MNKIYVDGNFTLAGSADANYIARWDGSNWSALGSGLNGYATAITTGGGSVYAAGNFTTAGAKASYHFARWYEFIPTTIIYFPIIAK
;
A
#
# COMPACT_ATOMS: atom_id res chain seq x y z
N MET A 1 9.61 -12.47 1.14
CA MET A 1 9.36 -11.66 2.35
C MET A 1 7.88 -11.34 2.39
N ASN A 2 7.19 -11.66 3.48
CA ASN A 2 5.76 -11.39 3.62
C ASN A 2 5.56 -9.95 4.08
N LYS A 3 4.86 -9.15 3.28
CA LYS A 3 4.42 -7.82 3.68
C LYS A 3 3.12 -7.95 4.49
N ILE A 4 3.02 -7.20 5.58
CA ILE A 4 1.77 -7.08 6.36
C ILE A 4 1.24 -5.68 6.14
N TYR A 5 -0.07 -5.55 5.98
CA TYR A 5 -0.75 -4.27 5.92
C TYR A 5 -1.74 -4.17 7.07
N VAL A 6 -1.84 -2.99 7.66
CA VAL A 6 -2.75 -2.70 8.76
C VAL A 6 -3.47 -1.38 8.48
N ASP A 7 -4.76 -1.35 8.77
CA ASP A 7 -5.60 -0.18 8.75
C ASP A 7 -6.36 -0.02 10.09
N GLY A 8 -6.94 1.15 10.30
CA GLY A 8 -7.73 1.44 11.50
C GLY A 8 -7.54 2.86 12.03
N ASN A 9 -8.05 3.11 13.23
CA ASN A 9 -7.97 4.41 13.87
C ASN A 9 -6.65 4.59 14.63
N PHE A 10 -5.54 4.76 13.90
CA PHE A 10 -4.22 5.04 14.46
C PHE A 10 -3.45 6.02 13.56
N THR A 11 -2.52 6.79 14.15
CA THR A 11 -1.65 7.69 13.38
C THR A 11 -0.19 7.24 13.37
N LEU A 12 0.21 6.36 14.27
CA LEU A 12 1.57 5.81 14.40
C LEU A 12 1.57 4.28 14.29
N ALA A 13 2.53 3.75 13.53
CA ALA A 13 2.86 2.32 13.51
C ALA A 13 4.33 2.15 13.94
N GLY A 14 4.53 1.65 15.17
CA GLY A 14 5.84 1.73 15.81
C GLY A 14 6.24 3.19 16.02
N SER A 15 7.38 3.59 15.45
CA SER A 15 7.86 4.98 15.47
C SER A 15 7.59 5.74 14.17
N ALA A 16 6.90 5.13 13.20
CA ALA A 16 6.63 5.75 11.91
C ALA A 16 5.24 6.39 11.86
N ASP A 17 5.15 7.62 11.35
CA ASP A 17 3.89 8.23 10.97
C ASP A 17 3.25 7.39 9.87
N ALA A 18 2.04 6.90 10.13
CA ALA A 18 1.33 5.97 9.27
C ALA A 18 0.04 6.55 8.70
N ASN A 19 -0.61 7.47 9.42
CA ASN A 19 -1.87 8.09 9.01
C ASN A 19 -2.92 7.04 8.60
N TYR A 20 -3.35 6.22 9.56
CA TYR A 20 -4.43 5.23 9.44
C TYR A 20 -4.18 4.03 8.52
N ILE A 21 -3.02 3.95 7.84
CA ILE A 21 -2.64 2.78 7.05
C ILE A 21 -1.12 2.59 6.99
N ALA A 22 -0.65 1.40 7.35
CA ALA A 22 0.77 1.07 7.40
C ALA A 22 1.10 -0.26 6.73
N ARG A 23 2.36 -0.41 6.35
CA ARG A 23 2.96 -1.66 5.88
C ARG A 23 4.17 -2.04 6.72
N TRP A 24 4.36 -3.34 6.92
CA TRP A 24 5.57 -3.95 7.48
C TRP A 24 6.37 -4.63 6.38
N ASP A 25 7.67 -4.36 6.31
CA ASP A 25 8.56 -4.97 5.31
C ASP A 25 9.30 -6.23 5.80
N GLY A 26 9.12 -6.60 7.08
CA GLY A 26 9.88 -7.66 7.74
C GLY A 26 10.73 -7.14 8.90
N SER A 27 11.06 -5.84 8.89
CA SER A 27 11.94 -5.21 9.88
C SER A 27 11.44 -3.83 10.35
N ASN A 28 10.74 -3.08 9.49
CA ASN A 28 10.27 -1.73 9.79
C ASN A 28 8.82 -1.51 9.35
N TRP A 29 8.13 -0.65 10.11
CA TRP A 29 6.84 -0.08 9.73
C TRP A 29 7.05 1.18 8.89
N SER A 30 6.19 1.39 7.90
CA SER A 30 6.10 2.65 7.16
C SER A 30 4.65 2.93 6.75
N ALA A 31 4.27 4.19 6.54
CA ALA A 31 3.01 4.51 5.88
C ALA A 31 2.87 3.80 4.51
N LEU A 32 1.64 3.48 4.12
CA LEU A 32 1.35 3.09 2.74
C LEU A 32 1.14 4.35 1.89
N GLY A 33 2.15 4.72 1.09
CA GLY A 33 2.16 6.03 0.44
C GLY A 33 2.24 7.14 1.48
N SER A 34 1.39 8.15 1.37
CA SER A 34 1.23 9.22 2.39
C SER A 34 0.18 8.89 3.47
N GLY A 35 -0.41 7.69 3.42
CA GLY A 35 -1.52 7.29 4.29
C GLY A 35 -2.88 7.84 3.86
N LEU A 36 -3.82 7.90 4.80
CA LEU A 36 -5.19 8.39 4.63
C LEU A 36 -5.41 9.69 5.43
N ASN A 37 -6.44 10.47 5.10
CA ASN A 37 -6.88 11.60 5.92
C ASN A 37 -7.98 11.24 6.94
N GLY A 38 -8.37 9.97 7.01
CA GLY A 38 -9.32 9.41 7.96
C GLY A 38 -9.15 7.89 8.03
N TYR A 39 -9.84 7.23 8.94
CA TYR A 39 -9.61 5.81 9.19
C TYR A 39 -10.27 4.91 8.13
N ALA A 40 -9.57 3.83 7.76
CA ALA A 40 -10.17 2.70 7.08
C ALA A 40 -10.69 1.67 8.10
N THR A 41 -11.72 0.94 7.71
CA THR A 41 -12.39 -0.09 8.52
C THR A 41 -12.28 -1.49 7.89
N ALA A 42 -11.68 -1.58 6.71
CA ALA A 42 -11.49 -2.81 5.98
C ALA A 42 -10.28 -2.68 5.06
N ILE A 43 -9.40 -3.68 5.11
CA ILE A 43 -8.26 -3.82 4.22
C ILE A 43 -8.20 -5.25 3.66
N THR A 44 -7.84 -5.37 2.38
CA THR A 44 -7.55 -6.66 1.75
C THR A 44 -6.43 -6.51 0.74
N THR A 45 -5.79 -7.63 0.41
CA THR A 45 -4.80 -7.71 -0.65
C THR A 45 -5.26 -8.72 -1.71
N GLY A 46 -4.83 -8.51 -2.96
CA GLY A 46 -5.17 -9.40 -4.07
C GLY A 46 -4.63 -8.88 -5.39
N GLY A 47 -4.22 -9.79 -6.29
CA GLY A 47 -3.76 -9.41 -7.63
C GLY A 47 -2.59 -8.43 -7.66
N GLY A 48 -1.68 -8.49 -6.69
CA GLY A 48 -0.57 -7.52 -6.57
C GLY A 48 -1.04 -6.11 -6.20
N SER A 49 -2.15 -5.99 -5.47
CA SER A 49 -2.68 -4.71 -5.00
C SER A 49 -3.15 -4.79 -3.55
N VAL A 50 -3.18 -3.63 -2.91
CA VAL A 50 -3.78 -3.41 -1.58
C VAL A 50 -5.03 -2.57 -1.77
N TYR A 51 -6.11 -2.92 -1.09
CA TYR A 51 -7.38 -2.24 -1.14
C TYR A 51 -7.79 -1.85 0.28
N ALA A 52 -8.24 -0.62 0.46
CA ALA A 52 -8.75 -0.14 1.75
C ALA A 52 -10.09 0.58 1.55
N ALA A 53 -11.00 0.44 2.52
CA ALA A 53 -12.29 1.12 2.54
C ALA A 53 -12.61 1.69 3.92
N GLY A 54 -13.30 2.83 3.99
CA GLY A 54 -13.74 3.42 5.25
C GLY A 54 -14.09 4.91 5.19
N ASN A 55 -13.82 5.63 6.26
CA ASN A 55 -14.19 7.04 6.42
C ASN A 55 -13.00 7.96 6.12
N PHE A 56 -12.60 8.02 4.85
CA PHE A 56 -11.59 8.93 4.34
C PHE A 56 -12.02 9.54 2.99
N THR A 57 -11.44 10.67 2.64
CA THR A 57 -11.67 11.36 1.35
C THR A 57 -10.37 11.56 0.56
N THR A 58 -9.23 11.25 1.17
CA THR A 58 -7.90 11.31 0.56
C THR A 58 -7.13 10.04 0.92
N ALA A 59 -6.48 9.44 -0.08
CA ALA A 59 -5.58 8.31 0.08
C ALA A 59 -4.31 8.53 -0.76
N GLY A 60 -3.13 8.36 -0.16
CA GLY A 60 -1.86 8.54 -0.86
C GLY A 60 -1.71 9.93 -1.49
N ALA A 61 -2.15 10.97 -0.78
CA ALA A 61 -2.17 12.37 -1.23
C ALA A 61 -3.05 12.65 -2.47
N LYS A 62 -4.00 11.77 -2.80
CA LYS A 62 -4.97 11.96 -3.89
C LYS A 62 -6.40 11.84 -3.37
N ALA A 63 -7.32 12.60 -3.97
CA ALA A 63 -8.74 12.48 -3.68
C ALA A 63 -9.22 11.05 -3.99
N SER A 64 -9.78 10.38 -2.99
CA SER A 64 -10.28 9.02 -3.05
C SER A 64 -11.34 8.85 -1.98
N TYR A 65 -12.61 8.82 -2.37
CA TYR A 65 -13.72 8.81 -1.42
C TYR A 65 -14.01 7.37 -1.00
N HIS A 66 -13.80 7.09 0.28
CA HIS A 66 -14.20 5.86 0.99
C HIS A 66 -13.57 4.54 0.51
N PHE A 67 -12.83 4.55 -0.60
CA PHE A 67 -12.17 3.39 -1.18
C PHE A 67 -10.85 3.81 -1.84
N ALA A 68 -9.80 3.00 -1.70
CA ALA A 68 -8.49 3.25 -2.28
C ALA A 68 -7.80 1.94 -2.70
N ARG A 69 -6.95 2.04 -3.72
CA ARG A 69 -6.12 0.93 -4.20
C ARG A 69 -4.68 1.39 -4.40
N TRP A 70 -3.73 0.61 -3.91
CA TRP A 70 -2.30 0.75 -4.21
C TRP A 70 -1.83 -0.45 -5.04
N TYR A 71 -1.06 -0.17 -6.10
CA TYR A 71 -0.37 -1.20 -6.84
C TYR A 71 0.91 -1.60 -6.08
N GLU A 72 1.06 -2.89 -5.82
CA GLU A 72 2.35 -3.46 -5.44
C GLU A 72 3.07 -3.85 -6.73
N PHE A 73 4.21 -3.21 -6.98
CA PHE A 73 5.04 -3.57 -8.11
C PHE A 73 5.47 -5.03 -7.94
N ILE A 74 4.93 -5.91 -8.78
CA ILE A 74 5.46 -7.24 -9.02
C ILE A 74 6.49 -7.08 -10.14
N PRO A 75 7.81 -7.21 -9.88
CA PRO A 75 8.78 -7.22 -10.95
C PRO A 75 8.54 -8.51 -11.75
N THR A 76 7.85 -8.41 -12.88
CA THR A 76 7.93 -9.45 -13.89
C THR A 76 9.33 -9.37 -14.49
N THR A 77 10.14 -10.39 -14.28
CA THR A 77 11.43 -10.53 -14.95
C THR A 77 11.19 -10.44 -16.46
N ILE A 78 11.52 -9.31 -17.07
CA ILE A 78 11.61 -9.22 -18.53
C ILE A 78 12.91 -9.92 -18.92
N ILE A 79 12.80 -11.18 -19.31
CA ILE A 79 13.87 -11.87 -20.04
C ILE A 79 13.92 -11.23 -21.44
N TYR A 80 14.79 -10.23 -21.61
CA TYR A 80 15.21 -9.78 -22.92
C TYR A 80 16.01 -10.94 -23.56
N PHE A 81 15.40 -11.68 -24.48
CA PHE A 81 16.17 -12.51 -25.40
C PHE A 81 17.02 -11.55 -26.26
N PRO A 82 18.34 -11.73 -26.36
CA PRO A 82 19.13 -10.94 -27.30
C PRO A 82 18.64 -11.25 -28.71
N ILE A 83 18.20 -10.22 -29.45
CA ILE A 83 18.02 -10.32 -30.90
C ILE A 83 19.43 -10.44 -31.48
N ILE A 84 19.89 -11.66 -31.73
CA ILE A 84 21.07 -11.88 -32.58
C ILE A 84 20.58 -11.67 -34.01
N ALA A 85 20.77 -10.47 -34.54
CA ALA A 85 20.67 -10.25 -35.98
C ALA A 85 21.87 -10.95 -36.65
N LYS A 86 21.58 -11.86 -37.59
CA LYS A 86 22.53 -12.32 -38.60
C LYS A 86 22.46 -11.39 -39.80
#